data_AF-A0AAP8MUH9-F1
#
_entry.id   AF-A0AAP8MUH9-F1
#
_cell.length_a   1.000
_cell.length_b   1.000
_cell.length_c   1.000
_cell.angle_alpha   90.00
_cell.angle_beta   90.00
_cell.angle_gamma   90.00
#
_symmetry.space_group_name_H-M   'P 1'
#
loop_
_entity.id
_entity.type
_entity.pdbx_description
1 polymer ?
#
loop_
_entity_poly.entity_id
_entity_poly.type
_entity_poly.pdbx_seq_one_letter_code
_entity_poly.pdbx_strand_id
1 'polypeptide(L)'
;MGFIALDNSRYLTDSMKWQTHLHHKRLNLDWQLESAINCLAIYTISLHTLPTAQCAQDGNTNLSVEAQETKNQFKLQADQGSIASSAVMTLGEMEYDVAIASNQALPLSVLGSSIFVGPSVVSHFFGYTALNLLKPRWGEEIEVTSKQACGDDLLLKSANGARSFVISGHCSISTYHWDQLSALSSSEPFFLLFVGGDLAFSGTQTLQGVIVIWHSEEESFDVSIVENPKIEGGLLLKLSAPLLLEQGVLEVVENEAHLMTSRFRFAKREWLKGSWRDF
;
A
#
# COMPACT_ATOMS: atom_id res chain seq x y z
N MET A 1 -56.48 26.71 -12.46
CA MET A 1 -55.40 25.71 -12.66
C MET A 1 -53.99 26.30 -12.78
N GLY A 2 -53.78 27.55 -13.22
CA GLY A 2 -52.44 28.13 -13.40
C GLY A 2 -51.58 28.33 -12.14
N PHE A 3 -52.20 28.54 -10.96
CA PHE A 3 -51.46 28.72 -9.70
C PHE A 3 -50.87 27.42 -9.13
N ILE A 4 -51.54 26.28 -9.33
CA ILE A 4 -51.09 24.96 -8.85
C ILE A 4 -49.85 24.48 -9.66
N ALA A 5 -49.78 24.80 -10.95
CA ALA A 5 -48.63 24.48 -11.79
C ALA A 5 -47.37 25.28 -11.43
N LEU A 6 -47.54 26.55 -11.04
CA LEU A 6 -46.43 27.42 -10.59
C LEU A 6 -45.86 26.99 -9.24
N ASP A 7 -46.72 26.64 -8.27
CA ASP A 7 -46.24 26.14 -6.98
C ASP A 7 -45.57 24.77 -7.11
N ASN A 8 -46.12 23.85 -7.92
CA ASN A 8 -45.46 22.56 -8.20
C ASN A 8 -44.10 22.74 -8.90
N SER A 9 -43.96 23.72 -9.80
CA SER A 9 -42.68 24.03 -10.45
C SER A 9 -41.64 24.60 -9.49
N ARG A 10 -42.06 25.40 -8.50
CA ARG A 10 -41.17 25.89 -7.42
C ARG A 10 -40.75 24.77 -6.49
N TYR A 11 -41.67 23.91 -6.06
CA TYR A 11 -41.35 22.72 -5.27
C TYR A 11 -40.37 21.78 -5.98
N LEU A 12 -40.56 21.56 -7.29
CA LEU A 12 -39.62 20.76 -8.10
C LEU A 12 -38.25 21.44 -8.22
N THR A 13 -38.21 22.74 -8.45
CA THR A 13 -36.96 23.49 -8.58
C THR A 13 -36.19 23.53 -7.26
N ASP A 14 -36.89 23.73 -6.14
CA ASP A 14 -36.28 23.73 -4.81
C ASP A 14 -35.83 22.33 -4.40
N SER A 15 -36.61 21.29 -4.75
CA SER A 15 -36.20 19.89 -4.57
C SER A 15 -34.96 19.55 -5.39
N MET A 16 -34.89 19.95 -6.67
CA MET A 16 -33.71 19.76 -7.51
C MET A 16 -32.49 20.51 -6.98
N LYS A 17 -32.65 21.76 -6.52
CA LYS A 17 -31.56 22.53 -5.89
C LYS A 17 -31.07 21.85 -4.61
N TRP A 18 -31.97 21.34 -3.77
CA TRP A 18 -31.62 20.58 -2.58
C TRP A 18 -30.89 19.29 -2.93
N GLN A 19 -31.33 18.56 -3.96
CA GLN A 19 -30.66 17.36 -4.44
C GLN A 19 -29.25 17.66 -4.98
N THR A 20 -29.08 18.73 -5.75
CA THR A 20 -27.75 19.16 -6.26
C THR A 20 -26.84 19.62 -5.12
N HIS A 21 -27.36 20.38 -4.15
CA HIS A 21 -26.62 20.82 -2.97
C HIS A 21 -26.17 19.63 -2.11
N LEU A 22 -27.07 18.67 -1.88
CA LEU A 22 -26.73 17.41 -1.23
C LEU A 22 -25.69 16.64 -2.04
N HIS A 23 -25.79 16.57 -3.37
CA HIS A 23 -24.82 15.91 -4.22
C HIS A 23 -23.42 16.52 -4.15
N HIS A 24 -23.29 17.85 -4.11
CA HIS A 24 -22.00 18.49 -3.91
C HIS A 24 -21.42 18.24 -2.52
N LYS A 25 -22.25 18.28 -1.46
CA LYS A 25 -21.82 17.87 -0.11
C LYS A 25 -21.37 16.41 -0.07
N ARG A 26 -22.05 15.52 -0.78
CA ARG A 26 -21.72 14.09 -0.91
C ARG A 26 -20.34 13.88 -1.54
N LEU A 27 -20.07 14.54 -2.67
CA LEU A 27 -18.76 14.45 -3.34
C LEU A 27 -17.63 14.99 -2.46
N ASN A 28 -17.88 16.07 -1.72
CA ASN A 28 -16.89 16.62 -0.81
C ASN A 28 -16.59 15.68 0.36
N LEU A 29 -17.60 15.04 0.95
CA LEU A 29 -17.41 14.05 2.02
C LEU A 29 -16.70 12.78 1.52
N ASP A 30 -17.03 12.30 0.33
CA ASP A 30 -16.32 11.16 -0.31
C ASP A 30 -14.84 11.52 -0.53
N TRP A 31 -14.55 12.71 -1.09
CA TRP A 31 -13.19 13.20 -1.27
C TRP A 31 -12.44 13.39 0.05
N GLN A 32 -13.12 13.88 1.10
CA GLN A 32 -12.53 14.06 2.43
C GLN A 32 -12.21 12.72 3.11
N LEU A 33 -13.07 11.71 2.97
CA LEU A 33 -12.80 10.37 3.49
C LEU A 33 -11.69 9.68 2.70
N GLU A 34 -11.64 9.84 1.37
CA GLU A 34 -10.51 9.36 0.57
C GLU A 34 -9.21 10.07 0.96
N SER A 35 -9.26 11.38 1.18
CA SER A 35 -8.12 12.17 1.67
C SER A 35 -7.71 11.76 3.09
N ALA A 36 -8.67 11.44 3.96
CA ALA A 36 -8.40 10.97 5.31
C ALA A 36 -7.84 9.55 5.33
N ILE A 37 -8.31 8.65 4.46
CA ILE A 37 -7.72 7.31 4.28
C ILE A 37 -6.27 7.44 3.81
N ASN A 38 -6.03 8.29 2.81
CA ASN A 38 -4.68 8.58 2.34
C ASN A 38 -3.83 9.21 3.44
N CYS A 39 -4.40 10.10 4.26
CA CYS A 39 -3.70 10.63 5.43
C CYS A 39 -3.50 9.58 6.52
N LEU A 40 -4.41 8.64 6.75
CA LEU A 40 -4.26 7.57 7.75
C LEU A 40 -3.12 6.62 7.41
N ALA A 41 -2.94 6.32 6.13
CA ALA A 41 -1.77 5.62 5.63
C ALA A 41 -0.47 6.40 5.93
N ILE A 42 -0.52 7.74 6.02
CA ILE A 42 0.60 8.60 6.41
C ILE A 42 0.72 8.76 7.94
N TYR A 43 -0.38 8.80 8.68
CA TYR A 43 -0.42 9.08 10.12
C TYR A 43 -0.01 7.88 10.97
N THR A 44 -0.29 6.67 10.49
CA THR A 44 0.19 5.41 11.10
C THR A 44 1.73 5.25 11.00
N ILE A 45 2.41 6.07 10.18
CA ILE A 45 3.87 6.11 10.05
C ILE A 45 4.56 6.73 11.28
N SER A 46 3.89 7.63 12.01
CA SER A 46 4.54 8.54 12.96
C SER A 46 4.47 8.11 14.44
N LEU A 47 4.46 6.81 14.73
CA LEU A 47 4.26 6.28 16.09
C LEU A 47 5.43 6.49 17.09
N HIS A 48 6.48 7.25 16.74
CA HIS A 48 7.58 7.56 17.67
C HIS A 48 7.82 9.04 18.00
N THR A 49 6.98 9.97 17.55
CA THR A 49 6.77 11.28 18.20
C THR A 49 5.67 11.99 17.40
N LEU A 50 4.58 12.35 18.07
CA LEU A 50 3.44 13.03 17.48
C LEU A 50 3.78 14.48 17.10
N PRO A 51 3.60 14.92 15.84
CA PRO A 51 3.12 16.25 15.55
C PRO A 51 1.64 16.14 15.18
N THR A 52 0.78 16.46 16.12
CA THR A 52 -0.70 16.48 16.06
C THR A 52 -1.31 17.42 15.01
N ALA A 53 -0.58 17.90 14.00
CA ALA A 53 -0.83 19.26 13.51
C ALA A 53 -1.18 19.48 12.03
N GLN A 54 -1.24 18.48 11.13
CA GLN A 54 -1.53 18.80 9.71
C GLN A 54 -2.74 18.11 9.09
N CYS A 55 -3.13 16.89 9.48
CA CYS A 55 -4.38 16.30 8.98
C CYS A 55 -5.62 16.62 9.82
N ALA A 56 -5.44 17.28 10.97
CA ALA A 56 -6.50 17.58 11.94
C ALA A 56 -6.87 19.08 12.02
N GLN A 57 -6.36 19.93 11.11
CA GLN A 57 -6.59 21.39 11.19
C GLN A 57 -7.68 21.94 10.26
N ASP A 58 -8.44 21.10 9.56
CA ASP A 58 -9.76 21.53 9.10
C ASP A 58 -10.75 21.40 10.26
N GLY A 59 -10.84 22.45 11.08
CA GLY A 59 -11.66 22.53 12.31
C GLY A 59 -13.18 22.35 12.13
N ASN A 60 -13.63 21.85 10.98
CA ASN A 60 -15.02 21.55 10.65
C ASN A 60 -15.33 20.04 10.54
N THR A 61 -14.34 19.15 10.66
CA THR A 61 -14.54 17.71 10.44
C THR A 61 -13.94 16.89 11.57
N ASN A 62 -14.78 16.29 12.41
CA ASN A 62 -14.34 15.38 13.47
C ASN A 62 -14.13 13.98 12.86
N LEU A 63 -12.88 13.62 12.57
CA LEU A 63 -12.53 12.28 12.08
C LEU A 63 -12.06 11.39 13.23
N SER A 64 -12.61 10.19 13.34
CA SER A 64 -12.20 9.17 14.32
C SER A 64 -11.90 7.84 13.64
N VAL A 65 -10.86 7.16 14.14
CA VAL A 65 -10.41 5.85 13.68
C VAL A 65 -10.38 4.92 14.87
N GLU A 66 -11.07 3.80 14.76
CA GLU A 66 -11.20 2.84 15.85
C GLU A 66 -10.89 1.43 15.33
N ALA A 67 -9.85 0.81 15.87
CA ALA A 67 -9.58 -0.61 15.64
C ALA A 67 -10.79 -1.43 16.12
N GLN A 68 -11.27 -2.34 15.28
CA GLN A 68 -12.42 -3.19 15.62
C GLN A 68 -11.97 -4.45 16.37
N GLU A 69 -12.92 -5.13 17.02
CA GLU A 69 -12.67 -6.42 17.67
C GLU A 69 -12.18 -7.49 16.67
N THR A 70 -12.65 -7.40 15.42
CA THR A 70 -12.14 -8.23 14.32
C THR A 70 -10.77 -7.70 13.90
N LYS A 71 -9.73 -8.54 13.99
CA LYS A 71 -8.37 -8.20 13.56
C LYS A 71 -8.35 -7.71 12.11
N ASN A 72 -7.44 -6.79 11.80
CA ASN A 72 -7.29 -6.16 10.48
C ASN A 72 -8.47 -5.31 10.01
N GLN A 73 -9.42 -4.98 10.91
CA GLN A 73 -10.52 -4.07 10.62
C GLN A 73 -10.42 -2.77 11.40
N PHE A 74 -10.68 -1.68 10.70
CA PHE A 74 -10.67 -0.33 11.26
C PHE A 74 -11.97 0.37 10.88
N LYS A 75 -12.70 0.88 11.87
CA LYS A 75 -13.83 1.73 11.64
C LYS A 75 -13.36 3.16 11.46
N LEU A 76 -13.70 3.74 10.32
CA LEU A 76 -13.56 5.16 10.04
C LEU A 76 -14.90 5.84 10.26
N GLN A 77 -14.88 6.96 10.96
CA GLN A 77 -16.05 7.79 11.10
C GLN A 77 -15.66 9.26 10.93
N ALA A 78 -16.42 9.98 10.11
CA ALA A 78 -16.33 11.41 9.95
C ALA A 78 -17.67 12.03 10.33
N ASP A 79 -17.61 13.03 11.20
CA ASP A 79 -18.76 13.83 11.58
C ASP A 79 -18.57 15.28 11.14
N GLN A 80 -19.50 15.75 10.29
CA GLN A 80 -19.65 17.15 9.92
C GLN A 80 -21.10 17.58 10.20
N GLY A 81 -21.44 17.76 11.47
CA GLY A 81 -22.74 18.30 11.90
C GLY A 81 -23.84 17.23 11.88
N SER A 82 -24.76 17.29 10.90
CA SER A 82 -25.91 16.35 10.82
C SER A 82 -25.66 15.17 9.87
N ILE A 83 -24.46 15.05 9.30
CA ILE A 83 -24.12 14.01 8.33
C ILE A 83 -22.96 13.19 8.91
N ALA A 84 -23.31 12.03 9.47
CA ALA A 84 -22.35 11.03 9.89
C ALA A 84 -22.02 10.12 8.71
N SER A 85 -20.74 9.98 8.40
CA SER A 85 -20.24 8.99 7.44
C SER A 85 -19.42 7.97 8.19
N SER A 86 -19.71 6.68 8.00
CA SER A 86 -18.89 5.63 8.62
C SER A 86 -18.66 4.45 7.69
N ALA A 87 -17.45 3.92 7.74
CA ALA A 87 -17.00 2.79 6.93
C ALA A 87 -16.12 1.86 7.77
N VAL A 88 -16.12 0.59 7.41
CA VAL A 88 -15.12 -0.38 7.87
C VAL A 88 -14.10 -0.53 6.76
N MET A 89 -12.83 -0.36 7.11
CA MET A 89 -11.69 -0.74 6.31
C MET A 89 -11.21 -2.11 6.75
N THR A 90 -10.99 -2.99 5.80
CA THR A 90 -10.48 -4.34 6.02
C THR A 90 -9.16 -4.49 5.29
N LEU A 91 -8.07 -4.69 6.04
CA LEU A 91 -6.76 -5.03 5.49
C LEU A 91 -6.71 -6.51 5.09
N GLY A 92 -5.57 -6.98 4.58
CA GLY A 92 -5.37 -8.39 4.26
C GLY A 92 -5.59 -9.33 5.46
N GLU A 93 -5.72 -10.61 5.16
CA GLU A 93 -6.10 -11.71 6.06
C GLU A 93 -4.96 -12.18 6.99
N MET A 94 -3.73 -11.69 6.80
CA MET A 94 -2.59 -12.09 7.62
C MET A 94 -2.75 -11.64 9.08
N GLU A 95 -2.61 -12.56 10.04
CA GLU A 95 -2.91 -12.30 11.47
C GLU A 95 -1.91 -11.37 12.17
N TYR A 96 -0.66 -11.35 11.71
CA TYR A 96 0.43 -10.53 12.25
C TYR A 96 1.30 -10.04 11.10
N ASP A 97 1.76 -8.80 11.19
CA ASP A 97 2.81 -8.29 10.33
C ASP A 97 4.14 -8.95 10.72
N VAL A 98 4.97 -9.24 9.72
CA VAL A 98 6.28 -9.86 9.90
C VAL A 98 7.30 -9.22 8.97
N ALA A 99 8.58 -9.23 9.37
CA ALA A 99 9.68 -8.74 8.55
C ALA A 99 9.77 -9.52 7.23
N ILE A 100 9.65 -10.85 7.30
CA ILE A 100 9.69 -11.72 6.13
C ILE A 100 8.49 -12.66 6.11
N ALA A 101 7.70 -12.64 5.03
CA ALA A 101 6.71 -13.67 4.77
C ALA A 101 7.02 -14.39 3.45
N SER A 102 7.10 -15.71 3.47
CA SER A 102 7.49 -16.51 2.29
C SER A 102 6.59 -17.72 2.06
N ASN A 103 6.32 -18.05 0.80
CA ASN A 103 5.68 -19.31 0.42
C ASN A 103 6.64 -20.51 0.39
N GLN A 104 7.95 -20.26 0.48
CA GLN A 104 8.98 -21.29 0.50
C GLN A 104 9.89 -21.15 1.71
N ALA A 105 10.53 -22.26 2.09
CA ALA A 105 11.55 -22.24 3.15
C ALA A 105 12.70 -21.32 2.75
N LEU A 106 13.18 -20.52 3.72
CA LEU A 106 14.26 -19.58 3.50
C LEU A 106 15.62 -20.24 3.81
N PRO A 107 16.67 -19.97 3.02
CA PRO A 107 18.03 -20.37 3.37
C PRO A 107 18.48 -19.75 4.70
N LEU A 108 19.42 -20.40 5.40
CA LEU A 108 19.94 -19.94 6.70
C LEU A 108 20.54 -18.52 6.69
N SER A 109 20.97 -18.03 5.53
CA SER A 109 21.57 -16.70 5.36
C SER A 109 20.54 -15.61 5.03
N VAL A 110 19.24 -15.93 5.02
CA VAL A 110 18.17 -14.93 5.03
C VAL A 110 17.69 -14.76 6.47
N LEU A 111 18.02 -13.62 7.07
CA LEU A 111 17.75 -13.31 8.47
C LEU A 111 16.65 -12.26 8.55
N GLY A 112 15.65 -12.50 9.39
CA GLY A 112 14.53 -11.59 9.65
C GLY A 112 14.28 -11.46 11.15
N SER A 113 13.91 -10.26 11.62
CA SER A 113 13.51 -10.07 13.03
C SER A 113 12.25 -10.85 13.39
N SER A 114 11.36 -11.05 12.42
CA SER A 114 10.21 -11.96 12.48
C SER A 114 10.01 -12.61 11.11
N ILE A 115 9.72 -13.91 11.10
CA ILE A 115 9.62 -14.70 9.87
C ILE A 115 8.37 -15.57 9.93
N PHE A 116 7.60 -15.54 8.84
CA PHE A 116 6.49 -16.46 8.60
C PHE A 116 6.71 -17.22 7.29
N VAL A 117 6.53 -18.54 7.34
CA VAL A 117 6.53 -19.40 6.14
C VAL A 117 5.18 -20.07 6.03
N GLY A 118 4.46 -19.83 4.94
CA GLY A 118 3.13 -20.39 4.72
C GLY A 118 2.65 -20.19 3.29
N PRO A 119 1.61 -20.92 2.86
CA PRO A 119 1.07 -20.75 1.51
C PRO A 119 0.47 -19.35 1.34
N SER A 120 0.45 -18.86 0.09
CA SER A 120 -0.35 -17.68 -0.29
C SER A 120 -0.05 -16.40 0.51
N VAL A 121 1.19 -16.22 0.99
CA VAL A 121 1.58 -15.10 1.88
C VAL A 121 1.27 -13.73 1.30
N VAL A 122 1.67 -13.46 0.06
CA VAL A 122 1.48 -12.14 -0.54
C VAL A 122 -0.01 -11.82 -0.71
N SER A 123 -0.81 -12.82 -1.12
CA SER A 123 -2.26 -12.64 -1.24
C SER A 123 -2.97 -12.45 0.09
N HIS A 124 -2.55 -13.17 1.15
CA HIS A 124 -3.09 -12.94 2.49
C HIS A 124 -2.66 -11.59 3.05
N PHE A 125 -1.41 -11.15 2.81
CA PHE A 125 -0.92 -9.87 3.32
C PHE A 125 -1.69 -8.66 2.75
N PHE A 126 -1.97 -8.67 1.44
CA PHE A 126 -2.70 -7.59 0.77
C PHE A 126 -4.22 -7.82 0.65
N GLY A 127 -4.73 -9.02 0.91
CA GLY A 127 -6.15 -9.35 0.73
C GLY A 127 -6.59 -9.47 -0.73
N TYR A 128 -5.65 -9.64 -1.66
CA TYR A 128 -5.90 -9.82 -3.09
C TYR A 128 -5.17 -11.05 -3.63
N THR A 129 -5.92 -11.94 -4.27
CA THR A 129 -5.39 -13.20 -4.83
C THR A 129 -4.85 -13.03 -6.25
N ALA A 130 -5.31 -12.02 -6.99
CA ALA A 130 -5.01 -11.84 -8.40
C ALA A 130 -4.13 -10.60 -8.64
N LEU A 131 -3.01 -10.80 -9.33
CA LEU A 131 -2.01 -9.77 -9.57
C LEU A 131 -2.55 -8.58 -10.38
N ASN A 132 -3.49 -8.82 -11.29
CA ASN A 132 -4.18 -7.77 -12.07
C ASN A 132 -4.99 -6.80 -11.20
N LEU A 133 -5.35 -7.18 -9.97
CA LEU A 133 -6.00 -6.29 -9.00
C LEU A 133 -4.97 -5.54 -8.14
N LEU A 134 -3.76 -6.09 -7.99
CA LEU A 134 -2.67 -5.51 -7.21
C LEU A 134 -1.91 -4.44 -8.00
N LYS A 135 -1.47 -4.75 -9.22
CA LYS A 135 -0.63 -3.86 -10.04
C LYS A 135 -1.16 -2.42 -10.14
N PRO A 136 -2.44 -2.17 -10.47
CA PRO A 136 -2.93 -0.80 -10.69
C PRO A 136 -2.96 0.06 -9.43
N ARG A 137 -2.97 -0.57 -8.24
CA ARG A 137 -3.02 0.10 -6.93
C ARG A 137 -1.63 0.26 -6.31
N TRP A 138 -0.61 -0.35 -6.91
CA TRP A 138 0.74 -0.37 -6.36
C TRP A 138 1.49 0.94 -6.65
N GLY A 139 1.62 1.29 -7.93
CA GLY A 139 2.37 2.45 -8.36
C GLY A 139 2.63 2.43 -9.86
N GLU A 140 3.64 3.18 -10.29
CA GLU A 140 4.02 3.28 -11.70
C GLU A 140 4.64 1.95 -12.18
N GLU A 141 4.23 1.47 -13.36
CA GLU A 141 4.81 0.26 -13.96
C GLU A 141 6.05 0.60 -14.79
N ILE A 142 7.11 -0.18 -14.56
CA ILE A 142 8.36 -0.20 -15.31
C ILE A 142 8.42 -1.55 -16.02
N GLU A 143 8.19 -1.53 -17.32
CA GLU A 143 8.41 -2.70 -18.18
C GLU A 143 9.90 -2.82 -18.50
N VAL A 144 10.55 -3.84 -17.94
CA VAL A 144 11.99 -4.00 -18.09
C VAL A 144 12.32 -4.68 -19.42
N THR A 145 12.99 -3.94 -20.30
CA THR A 145 13.39 -4.44 -21.63
C THR A 145 14.71 -5.21 -21.60
N SER A 146 15.57 -4.95 -20.61
CA SER A 146 16.85 -5.62 -20.42
C SER A 146 17.18 -5.76 -18.93
N LYS A 147 17.62 -6.95 -18.51
CA LYS A 147 17.93 -7.26 -17.11
C LYS A 147 18.88 -6.25 -16.47
N GLN A 148 19.91 -5.82 -17.20
CA GLN A 148 20.93 -4.91 -16.69
C GLN A 148 20.45 -3.45 -16.60
N ALA A 149 19.51 -3.04 -17.44
CA ALA A 149 18.99 -1.66 -17.47
C ALA A 149 17.96 -1.38 -16.36
N CYS A 150 17.39 -2.43 -15.75
CA CYS A 150 16.34 -2.31 -14.72
C CYS A 150 16.66 -1.30 -13.62
N GLY A 151 17.88 -1.35 -13.06
CA GLY A 151 18.25 -0.45 -11.97
C GLY A 151 18.40 1.01 -12.40
N ASP A 152 18.89 1.26 -13.63
CA ASP A 152 18.96 2.60 -14.21
C ASP A 152 17.55 3.18 -14.42
N ASP A 153 16.62 2.38 -14.97
CA ASP A 153 15.23 2.79 -15.17
C ASP A 153 14.54 3.11 -13.84
N LEU A 154 14.75 2.28 -12.82
CA LEU A 154 14.21 2.49 -11.48
C LEU A 154 14.78 3.78 -10.85
N LEU A 155 16.09 4.03 -10.96
CA LEU A 155 16.70 5.26 -10.45
C LEU A 155 16.19 6.51 -11.18
N LEU A 156 16.05 6.46 -12.51
CA LEU A 156 15.55 7.57 -13.32
C LEU A 156 14.12 7.94 -12.90
N LYS A 157 13.25 6.94 -12.71
CA LYS A 157 11.87 7.18 -12.24
C LYS A 157 11.85 7.69 -10.80
N SER A 158 12.72 7.17 -9.95
CA SER A 158 12.84 7.60 -8.54
C SER A 158 13.32 9.04 -8.41
N ALA A 159 14.17 9.53 -9.33
CA ALA A 159 14.60 10.92 -9.35
C ALA A 159 13.45 11.92 -9.55
N ASN A 160 12.33 11.47 -10.15
CA ASN A 160 11.11 12.27 -10.32
C ASN A 160 10.17 12.24 -9.09
N GLY A 161 10.61 11.67 -7.96
CA GLY A 161 9.87 11.64 -6.71
C GLY A 161 8.96 10.43 -6.51
N ALA A 162 8.83 9.54 -7.50
CA ALA A 162 8.08 8.30 -7.31
C ALA A 162 8.83 7.31 -6.41
N ARG A 163 8.11 6.62 -5.53
CA ARG A 163 8.66 5.61 -4.59
C ARG A 163 7.93 4.27 -4.61
N SER A 164 6.83 4.18 -5.36
CA SER A 164 6.05 2.96 -5.49
C SER A 164 6.06 2.50 -6.94
N PHE A 165 6.58 1.30 -7.18
CA PHE A 165 6.83 0.80 -8.53
C PHE A 165 6.41 -0.65 -8.68
N VAL A 166 5.87 -0.97 -9.85
CA VAL A 166 5.71 -2.33 -10.37
C VAL A 166 6.82 -2.56 -11.38
N ILE A 167 7.69 -3.53 -11.14
CA ILE A 167 8.80 -3.89 -12.02
C ILE A 167 8.44 -5.22 -12.68
N SER A 168 8.16 -5.19 -13.98
CA SER A 168 7.74 -6.37 -14.76
C SER A 168 8.89 -6.84 -15.65
N GLY A 169 9.34 -8.09 -15.46
CA GLY A 169 10.41 -8.73 -16.26
C GLY A 169 11.71 -8.97 -15.48
N HIS A 170 12.72 -9.50 -16.17
CA HIS A 170 14.02 -9.81 -15.55
C HIS A 170 14.70 -8.52 -15.08
N CYS A 171 15.24 -8.51 -13.86
CA CYS A 171 15.81 -7.30 -13.27
C CYS A 171 17.14 -7.59 -12.54
N SER A 172 18.10 -6.68 -12.66
CA SER A 172 19.31 -6.68 -11.86
C SER A 172 19.53 -5.30 -11.21
N ILE A 173 19.57 -5.30 -9.88
CA ILE A 173 19.95 -4.17 -9.04
C ILE A 173 21.38 -4.41 -8.59
N SER A 174 22.32 -3.70 -9.21
CA SER A 174 23.74 -3.73 -8.86
C SER A 174 23.98 -3.03 -7.51
N THR A 175 25.17 -3.22 -6.93
CA THR A 175 25.60 -2.49 -5.71
C THR A 175 25.46 -0.98 -5.86
N TYR A 176 25.82 -0.42 -7.03
CA TYR A 176 25.62 1.00 -7.31
C TYR A 176 24.13 1.40 -7.26
N HIS A 177 23.25 0.60 -7.88
CA HIS A 177 21.81 0.87 -7.88
C HIS A 177 21.23 0.78 -6.46
N TRP A 178 21.60 -0.26 -5.72
CA TRP A 178 21.14 -0.47 -4.34
C TRP A 178 21.53 0.69 -3.43
N ASP A 179 22.79 1.12 -3.47
CA ASP A 179 23.28 2.21 -2.62
C ASP A 179 22.56 3.54 -2.92
N GLN A 180 22.27 3.83 -4.20
CA GLN A 180 21.49 5.01 -4.58
C GLN A 180 20.03 4.92 -4.12
N LEU A 181 19.39 3.75 -4.26
CA LEU A 181 18.03 3.54 -3.77
C LEU A 181 17.98 3.64 -2.24
N SER A 182 18.95 3.08 -1.53
CA SER A 182 19.09 3.22 -0.07
C SER A 182 19.20 4.69 0.34
N ALA A 183 20.01 5.49 -0.35
CA ALA A 183 20.10 6.92 -0.08
C ALA A 183 18.75 7.65 -0.28
N LEU A 184 18.05 7.38 -1.38
CA LEU A 184 16.73 7.96 -1.66
C LEU A 184 15.64 7.48 -0.69
N SER A 185 15.79 6.28 -0.14
CA SER A 185 14.82 5.68 0.78
C SER A 185 14.80 6.35 2.15
N SER A 186 15.89 7.02 2.53
CA SER A 186 16.01 7.73 3.81
C SER A 186 15.06 8.91 3.97
N SER A 187 14.60 9.50 2.85
CA SER A 187 13.60 10.57 2.86
C SER A 187 12.17 10.03 2.78
N GLU A 188 11.96 8.96 2.02
CA GLU A 188 10.66 8.34 1.81
C GLU A 188 10.85 6.86 1.43
N PRO A 189 10.15 5.91 2.09
CA PRO A 189 10.37 4.49 1.88
C PRO A 189 9.92 4.02 0.50
N PHE A 190 10.60 3.01 -0.04
CA PHE A 190 10.22 2.39 -1.31
C PHE A 190 9.17 1.29 -1.13
N PHE A 191 8.25 1.18 -2.10
CA PHE A 191 7.28 0.09 -2.20
C PHE A 191 7.45 -0.58 -3.55
N LEU A 192 8.24 -1.65 -3.61
CA LEU A 192 8.65 -2.29 -4.85
C LEU A 192 7.91 -3.62 -5.02
N LEU A 193 7.24 -3.80 -6.17
CA LEU A 193 6.64 -5.06 -6.56
C LEU A 193 7.36 -5.59 -7.81
N PHE A 194 8.13 -6.66 -7.65
CA PHE A 194 8.73 -7.40 -8.76
C PHE A 194 7.79 -8.50 -9.23
N VAL A 195 7.53 -8.53 -10.54
CA VAL A 195 6.60 -9.45 -11.19
C VAL A 195 7.31 -10.28 -12.24
N GLY A 196 7.41 -11.58 -11.96
CA GLY A 196 8.10 -12.55 -12.82
C GLY A 196 9.58 -12.19 -13.08
N GLY A 197 10.20 -12.95 -13.99
CA GLY A 197 11.58 -12.72 -14.42
C GLY A 197 12.63 -13.08 -13.36
N ASP A 198 13.87 -13.24 -13.80
CA ASP A 198 14.98 -13.48 -12.88
C ASP A 198 15.42 -12.19 -12.21
N LEU A 199 15.59 -12.24 -10.89
CA LEU A 199 15.94 -11.10 -10.06
C LEU A 199 17.35 -11.28 -9.50
N ALA A 200 18.14 -10.21 -9.51
CA ALA A 200 19.45 -10.19 -8.87
C ALA A 200 19.60 -8.91 -8.05
N PHE A 201 19.88 -9.04 -6.76
CA PHE A 201 20.10 -7.93 -5.84
C PHE A 201 21.52 -7.99 -5.27
N SER A 202 22.26 -6.89 -5.39
CA SER A 202 23.61 -6.74 -4.85
C SER A 202 23.72 -5.43 -4.10
N GLY A 203 24.28 -5.44 -2.89
CA GLY A 203 24.46 -4.23 -2.10
C GLY A 203 24.84 -4.49 -0.64
N THR A 204 25.12 -3.40 0.10
CA THR A 204 25.47 -3.48 1.53
C THR A 204 24.73 -2.47 2.42
N GLN A 205 24.05 -1.50 1.80
CA GLN A 205 23.29 -0.47 2.50
C GLN A 205 21.89 -0.95 2.87
N THR A 206 21.23 -0.17 3.73
CA THR A 206 19.86 -0.44 4.18
C THR A 206 18.88 0.29 3.28
N LEU A 207 18.01 -0.44 2.59
CA LEU A 207 16.87 0.10 1.87
C LEU A 207 15.67 0.17 2.83
N GLN A 208 15.11 1.36 3.00
CA GLN A 208 13.88 1.54 3.78
C GLN A 208 12.65 1.30 2.89
N GLY A 209 11.75 0.43 3.35
CA GLY A 209 10.47 0.16 2.70
C GLY A 209 10.12 -1.33 2.58
N VAL A 210 9.23 -1.64 1.65
CA VAL A 210 8.68 -2.98 1.45
C VAL A 210 8.99 -3.47 0.05
N ILE A 211 9.63 -4.63 -0.04
CA ILE A 211 9.86 -5.35 -1.29
C ILE A 211 8.92 -6.55 -1.37
N VAL A 212 8.27 -6.70 -2.52
CA VAL A 212 7.42 -7.85 -2.82
C VAL A 212 7.91 -8.50 -4.09
N ILE A 213 8.11 -9.82 -4.03
CA ILE A 213 8.44 -10.64 -5.19
C ILE A 213 7.27 -11.56 -5.46
N TRP A 214 6.72 -11.47 -6.67
CA TRP A 214 5.60 -12.28 -7.12
C TRP A 214 5.95 -13.03 -8.40
N HIS A 215 6.28 -14.30 -8.26
CA HIS A 215 6.45 -15.24 -9.36
C HIS A 215 5.17 -16.06 -9.56
N SER A 216 4.84 -16.34 -10.83
CA SER A 216 3.82 -17.33 -11.17
C SER A 216 4.34 -18.73 -10.84
N GLU A 217 3.46 -19.67 -10.52
CA GLU A 217 3.83 -21.07 -10.31
C GLU A 217 4.13 -21.79 -11.63
N GLU A 218 3.68 -21.22 -12.76
CA GLU A 218 3.81 -21.83 -14.10
C GLU A 218 5.23 -21.70 -14.68
N GLU A 219 6.02 -20.76 -14.20
CA GLU A 219 7.35 -20.43 -14.72
C GLU A 219 8.36 -20.44 -13.58
N SER A 220 9.55 -21.00 -13.84
CA SER A 220 10.64 -21.03 -12.87
C SER A 220 11.54 -19.83 -13.07
N PHE A 221 11.51 -18.91 -12.11
CA PHE A 221 12.40 -17.77 -12.05
C PHE A 221 13.30 -17.84 -10.82
N ASP A 222 14.55 -17.43 -11.01
CA ASP A 222 15.54 -17.41 -9.96
C ASP A 222 15.63 -16.03 -9.31
N VAL A 223 15.88 -16.01 -8.01
CA VAL A 223 16.20 -14.80 -7.26
C VAL A 223 17.58 -14.99 -6.63
N SER A 224 18.55 -14.21 -7.10
CA SER A 224 19.91 -14.23 -6.57
C SER A 224 20.19 -13.03 -5.67
N ILE A 225 20.78 -13.30 -4.51
CA ILE A 225 21.27 -12.29 -3.59
C ILE A 225 22.80 -12.38 -3.51
N VAL A 226 23.46 -11.23 -3.69
CA VAL A 226 24.91 -11.07 -3.64
C VAL A 226 25.26 -10.00 -2.61
N GLU A 227 26.39 -10.17 -1.91
CA GLU A 227 26.84 -9.31 -0.81
C GLU A 227 25.87 -9.36 0.38
N ASN A 228 25.67 -8.23 1.09
CA ASN A 228 24.90 -8.21 2.33
C ASN A 228 23.83 -7.12 2.33
N PRO A 229 22.87 -7.15 1.39
CA PRO A 229 21.82 -6.14 1.33
C PRO A 229 20.95 -6.22 2.59
N LYS A 230 20.46 -5.04 3.02
CA LYS A 230 19.59 -4.93 4.19
C LYS A 230 18.29 -4.21 3.83
N ILE A 231 17.18 -4.67 4.41
CA ILE A 231 15.86 -4.06 4.21
C ILE A 231 15.28 -3.69 5.58
N GLU A 232 14.81 -2.46 5.73
CA GLU A 232 14.08 -2.00 6.92
C GLU A 232 12.62 -1.74 6.56
N GLY A 233 11.72 -2.64 6.97
CA GLY A 233 10.32 -2.66 6.56
C GLY A 233 9.83 -4.07 6.38
N GLY A 234 9.85 -4.58 5.16
CA GLY A 234 9.31 -5.91 4.87
C GLY A 234 9.77 -6.53 3.57
N LEU A 235 9.82 -7.86 3.56
CA LEU A 235 10.08 -8.69 2.40
C LEU A 235 8.99 -9.76 2.26
N LEU A 236 8.18 -9.66 1.21
CA LEU A 236 7.05 -10.55 0.94
C LEU A 236 7.35 -11.39 -0.30
N LEU A 237 7.38 -12.70 -0.16
CA LEU A 237 7.93 -13.61 -1.15
C LEU A 237 6.89 -14.64 -1.59
N LYS A 238 6.47 -14.53 -2.84
CA LYS A 238 5.81 -15.60 -3.58
C LYS A 238 6.77 -16.05 -4.69
N LEU A 239 7.54 -17.09 -4.39
CA LEU A 239 8.60 -17.60 -5.25
C LEU A 239 8.15 -18.87 -5.98
N SER A 240 8.64 -19.01 -7.21
CA SER A 240 8.56 -20.23 -8.04
C SER A 240 9.67 -21.23 -7.71
N ALA A 241 10.82 -20.75 -7.25
CA ALA A 241 12.00 -21.55 -6.89
C ALA A 241 12.66 -20.99 -5.61
N PRO A 242 13.48 -21.78 -4.89
CA PRO A 242 14.20 -21.30 -3.72
C PRO A 242 15.13 -20.12 -4.03
N LEU A 243 15.31 -19.21 -3.06
CA LEU A 243 16.30 -18.13 -3.16
C LEU A 243 17.72 -18.69 -3.30
N LEU A 244 18.46 -18.18 -4.26
CA LEU A 244 19.87 -18.50 -4.46
C LEU A 244 20.73 -17.43 -3.77
N LEU A 245 21.60 -17.87 -2.86
CA LEU A 245 22.57 -17.02 -2.18
C LEU A 245 23.96 -17.44 -2.63
N GLU A 246 24.58 -16.63 -3.48
CA GLU A 246 25.91 -16.94 -4.04
C GLU A 246 27.03 -16.58 -3.06
N GLN A 247 26.88 -15.47 -2.32
CA GLN A 247 27.81 -14.98 -1.29
C GLN A 247 27.13 -13.90 -0.43
N GLY A 248 26.96 -14.16 0.87
CA GLY A 248 26.57 -13.16 1.87
C GLY A 248 25.22 -13.41 2.57
N VAL A 249 24.66 -12.38 3.19
CA VAL A 249 23.51 -12.46 4.11
C VAL A 249 22.49 -11.37 3.78
N LEU A 250 21.23 -11.76 3.55
CA LEU A 250 20.11 -10.82 3.46
C LEU A 250 19.54 -10.59 4.86
N GLU A 251 19.57 -9.36 5.35
CA GLU A 251 19.00 -8.99 6.64
C GLU A 251 17.74 -8.15 6.45
N VAL A 252 16.63 -8.55 7.07
CA VAL A 252 15.37 -7.81 7.04
C VAL A 252 14.92 -7.48 8.45
N VAL A 253 14.83 -6.19 8.76
CA VAL A 253 14.38 -5.68 10.04
C VAL A 253 12.94 -5.20 9.88
N GLU A 254 12.05 -5.69 10.74
CA GLU A 254 10.65 -5.29 10.76
C GLU A 254 10.53 -3.80 11.06
N ASN A 255 9.75 -3.10 10.23
CA ASN A 255 9.28 -1.76 10.52
C ASN A 255 7.76 -1.72 10.26
N GLU A 256 7.00 -1.76 11.35
CA GLU A 256 5.53 -1.85 11.36
C GLU A 256 4.88 -0.69 10.57
N ALA A 257 5.44 0.52 10.67
CA ALA A 257 4.95 1.67 9.93
C ALA A 257 5.02 1.45 8.40
N HIS A 258 6.13 0.90 7.90
CA HIS A 258 6.27 0.60 6.47
C HIS A 258 5.33 -0.52 6.03
N LEU A 259 5.20 -1.59 6.83
CA LEU A 259 4.31 -2.71 6.55
C LEU A 259 2.84 -2.27 6.51
N MET A 260 2.39 -1.51 7.50
CA MET A 260 1.03 -0.97 7.55
C MET A 260 0.76 -0.01 6.39
N THR A 261 1.68 0.89 6.07
CA THR A 261 1.56 1.78 4.91
C THR A 261 1.37 0.99 3.62
N SER A 262 2.14 -0.09 3.45
CA SER A 262 2.01 -0.99 2.30
C SER A 262 0.62 -1.63 2.23
N ARG A 263 0.09 -2.14 3.36
CA ARG A 263 -1.22 -2.80 3.43
C ARG A 263 -2.39 -1.84 3.23
N PHE A 264 -2.34 -0.63 3.79
CA PHE A 264 -3.42 0.34 3.73
C PHE A 264 -3.76 0.76 2.29
N ARG A 265 -2.79 0.75 1.36
CA ARG A 265 -3.01 0.97 -0.07
C ARG A 265 -3.99 -0.04 -0.70
N PHE A 266 -4.13 -1.21 -0.08
CA PHE A 266 -4.94 -2.34 -0.54
C PHE A 266 -6.15 -2.61 0.35
N ALA A 267 -6.44 -1.74 1.31
CA ALA A 267 -7.60 -1.91 2.18
C ALA A 267 -8.91 -1.96 1.37
N LYS A 268 -9.76 -2.95 1.66
CA LYS A 268 -11.14 -3.00 1.17
C LYS A 268 -12.01 -2.14 2.07
N ARG A 269 -13.03 -1.50 1.48
CA ARG A 269 -13.92 -0.59 2.19
C ARG A 269 -15.36 -1.06 2.08
N GLU A 270 -16.04 -1.14 3.21
CA GLU A 270 -17.46 -1.42 3.33
C GLU A 270 -18.13 -0.30 4.11
N TRP A 271 -19.21 0.28 3.57
CA TRP A 271 -19.93 1.34 4.25
C TRP A 271 -20.87 0.75 5.31
N LEU A 272 -20.89 1.35 6.49
CA LEU A 272 -21.76 0.88 7.57
C LEU A 272 -23.20 1.34 7.36
N LYS A 273 -24.13 0.53 7.87
CA LYS A 273 -25.55 0.82 7.76
C LYS A 273 -25.90 2.13 8.48
N GLY A 274 -26.62 3.03 7.81
CA GLY A 274 -26.90 4.38 8.33
C GLY A 274 -25.80 5.40 8.06
N SER A 275 -24.71 5.00 7.38
CA SER A 275 -23.88 5.95 6.62
C SER A 275 -24.74 6.58 5.53
N TRP A 276 -24.46 7.83 5.15
CA TRP A 276 -25.28 8.56 4.17
C TRP A 276 -25.39 7.89 2.79
N ARG A 277 -24.51 6.93 2.45
CA ARG A 277 -24.62 6.12 1.22
C ARG A 277 -25.77 5.11 1.22
N ASP A 278 -26.39 4.85 2.37
CA ASP A 278 -27.63 4.06 2.48
C ASP A 278 -28.90 4.87 2.13
N PHE A 279 -28.79 6.19 1.88
CA PHE A 279 -29.92 7.11 1.66
C PHE A 279 -29.88 7.86 0.31
#